data_AF-A0A354WAX7-F1
#
_entry.id   AF-A0A354WAX7-F1
#
_cell.length_a   1.000
_cell.length_b   1.000
_cell.length_c   1.000
_cell.angle_alpha   90.00
_cell.angle_beta   90.00
_cell.angle_gamma   90.00
#
_symmetry.space_group_name_H-M   'P 1'
#
loop_
_entity.id
_entity.type
_entity.pdbx_description
1 polymer ?
#
loop_
_entity_poly.entity_id
_entity_poly.type
_entity_poly.pdbx_seq_one_letter_code
_entity_poly.pdbx_strand_id
1 'polypeptide(L)'
;MDDLNKFSKELDKLGDQLGKLANKPDQFFKKLDKLFDKDAYLKLNPDVKQAVEANSLTAEEHFLLYGIYENRECSNLFSVREYLKLNADVNLAVEQQGLSAIEQFIDVGQSENRSWNYIFNIQDYLKLNPDVNQAVQAGLTNAIEHFLEFGIDEKREFSYVFKLEDYLTLNPDVAVQDQEGLINPVLHFFNLGQFEGRECNKSFFNVKYYLEANPDIKQAVQAGQISAITHFLEFGLSENRQFNQNISVTQILQQFKVSSLSVISIEQIQQFIQVSLSAPAPTPTPAPTPAPTPTPTTAPEGSGSNTPQIIFNESAGSTNTTPTPTPTPTPTPTPTPTPAPQPTVAPTPAPTPQPTAAPTPAPTPQPTVTPTPAPTPQPTVAPTPAPT
;
A
#
# COMPACT_ATOMS: atom_id res chain seq x y z
N MET A 1 51.45 2.47 -10.97
CA MET A 1 50.94 3.61 -11.78
C MET A 1 49.42 3.61 -11.82
N ASP A 2 48.76 2.45 -11.89
CA ASP A 2 47.30 2.35 -11.91
C ASP A 2 46.61 2.88 -10.64
N ASP A 3 47.20 2.68 -9.45
CA ASP A 3 46.60 3.17 -8.19
C ASP A 3 46.63 4.69 -8.06
N LEU A 4 47.70 5.35 -8.52
CA LEU A 4 47.79 6.82 -8.50
C LEU A 4 46.82 7.44 -9.51
N ASN A 5 46.68 6.83 -10.69
CA ASN A 5 45.73 7.27 -11.70
C ASN A 5 44.28 7.07 -11.26
N LYS A 6 43.99 5.97 -10.54
CA LYS A 6 42.69 5.74 -9.92
C LYS A 6 42.40 6.80 -8.85
N PHE A 7 43.37 7.06 -7.96
CA PHE A 7 43.25 8.08 -6.93
C PHE A 7 43.00 9.48 -7.51
N SER A 8 43.73 9.86 -8.57
CA SER A 8 43.53 11.15 -9.24
C SER A 8 42.10 11.30 -9.77
N LYS A 9 41.55 10.25 -10.40
CA LYS A 9 40.18 10.28 -10.93
C LYS A 9 39.12 10.39 -9.83
N GLU A 10 39.31 9.69 -8.72
CA GLU A 10 38.42 9.81 -7.56
C GLU A 10 38.50 11.20 -6.93
N LEU A 11 39.69 11.80 -6.88
CA LEU A 11 39.88 13.16 -6.39
C LEU A 11 39.19 14.20 -7.28
N ASP A 12 39.31 14.05 -8.61
CA ASP A 12 38.62 14.93 -9.57
C ASP A 12 37.09 14.80 -9.42
N LYS A 13 36.58 13.57 -9.33
CA LYS A 13 35.15 13.29 -9.10
C LYS A 13 34.66 13.91 -7.81
N LEU A 14 35.42 13.79 -6.73
CA LEU A 14 35.10 14.39 -5.43
C LEU A 14 35.09 15.92 -5.52
N GLY A 15 36.05 16.52 -6.24
CA GLY A 15 36.08 17.95 -6.52
C GLY A 15 34.83 18.44 -7.25
N ASP A 16 34.39 17.71 -8.28
CA ASP A 16 33.16 18.02 -9.02
C ASP A 16 31.91 17.91 -8.12
N GLN A 17 31.81 16.86 -7.30
CA GLN A 17 30.68 16.65 -6.38
C GLN A 17 30.61 17.74 -5.30
N LEU A 18 31.76 18.13 -4.74
CA LEU A 18 31.85 19.26 -3.81
C LEU A 18 31.44 20.56 -4.48
N GLY A 19 31.87 20.80 -5.71
CA GLY A 19 31.46 21.96 -6.50
C GLY A 19 29.95 22.00 -6.74
N LYS A 20 29.32 20.86 -7.04
CA LYS A 20 27.86 20.76 -7.19
C LYS A 20 27.14 21.08 -5.88
N LEU A 21 27.56 20.47 -4.77
CA LEU A 21 26.98 20.70 -3.45
C LEU A 21 27.13 22.15 -2.99
N ALA A 22 28.31 22.76 -3.19
CA ALA A 22 28.58 24.13 -2.77
C ALA A 22 27.69 25.17 -3.47
N ASN A 23 27.16 24.83 -4.66
CA ASN A 23 26.25 25.69 -5.42
C ASN A 23 24.77 25.44 -5.13
N LYS A 24 24.42 24.46 -4.28
CA LYS A 24 23.02 24.20 -3.90
C LYS A 24 22.51 25.27 -2.94
N PRO A 25 21.26 25.74 -3.08
CA PRO A 25 20.66 26.71 -2.16
C PRO A 25 20.35 26.07 -0.79
N ASP A 26 20.27 26.87 0.27
CA ASP A 26 19.93 26.39 1.63
C ASP A 26 18.62 25.57 1.68
N GLN A 27 17.64 25.91 0.84
CA GLN A 27 16.38 25.18 0.77
C GLN A 27 16.57 23.73 0.31
N PHE A 28 17.56 23.46 -0.55
CA PHE A 28 17.92 22.11 -0.95
C PHE A 28 18.31 21.27 0.28
N PHE A 29 19.19 21.80 1.13
CA PHE A 29 19.65 21.08 2.33
C PHE A 29 18.55 20.91 3.37
N LYS A 30 17.63 21.87 3.53
CA LYS A 30 16.45 21.71 4.40
C LYS A 30 15.55 20.57 3.94
N LYS A 31 15.30 20.47 2.62
CA LYS A 31 14.51 19.37 2.05
C LYS A 31 15.26 18.04 2.18
N LEU A 32 16.57 18.05 1.95
CA LEU A 32 17.42 16.86 2.09
C LEU A 32 17.42 16.32 3.52
N ASP A 33 17.48 17.18 4.53
CA ASP A 33 17.43 16.82 5.96
C ASP A 33 16.14 16.05 6.31
N LYS A 34 15.02 16.39 5.66
CA LYS A 34 13.76 15.66 5.84
C LYS A 34 13.76 14.28 5.16
N LEU A 35 14.49 14.11 4.06
CA LEU A 35 14.52 12.88 3.27
C LEU A 35 15.62 11.90 3.69
N PHE A 36 16.63 12.37 4.40
CA PHE A 36 17.73 11.55 4.90
C PHE A 36 17.42 11.06 6.32
N ASP A 37 17.48 9.74 6.52
CA ASP A 37 17.40 9.13 7.84
C ASP A 37 18.67 8.33 8.09
N LYS A 38 19.47 8.77 9.06
CA LYS A 38 20.79 8.20 9.35
C LYS A 38 20.71 6.70 9.65
N ASP A 39 19.78 6.29 10.50
CA ASP A 39 19.68 4.90 10.96
C ASP A 39 19.21 3.99 9.83
N ALA A 40 18.25 4.44 9.03
CA ALA A 40 17.82 3.77 7.82
C ALA A 40 18.96 3.69 6.81
N TYR A 41 19.72 4.78 6.61
CA TYR A 41 20.84 4.82 5.67
C TYR A 41 21.89 3.76 5.99
N LEU A 42 22.30 3.65 7.26
CA LEU A 42 23.27 2.65 7.70
C LEU A 42 22.71 1.21 7.64
N LYS A 43 21.40 1.05 7.85
CA LYS A 43 20.73 -0.26 7.72
C LYS A 43 20.65 -0.72 6.26
N LEU A 44 20.36 0.20 5.34
CA LEU A 44 20.18 -0.06 3.91
C LEU A 44 21.52 -0.16 3.17
N ASN A 45 22.59 0.40 3.73
CA ASN A 45 23.94 0.42 3.14
C ASN A 45 24.98 -0.17 4.13
N PRO A 46 25.06 -1.51 4.26
CA PRO A 46 25.95 -2.16 5.21
C PRO A 46 27.44 -1.85 5.01
N ASP A 47 27.85 -1.57 3.76
CA ASP A 47 29.21 -1.13 3.42
C ASP A 47 29.52 0.24 4.05
N VAL A 48 28.56 1.16 4.00
CA VAL A 48 28.70 2.48 4.64
C VAL A 48 28.73 2.35 6.15
N LYS A 49 27.88 1.49 6.72
CA LYS A 49 27.92 1.18 8.16
C LYS A 49 29.30 0.69 8.60
N GLN A 50 29.91 -0.21 7.84
CA GLN A 50 31.26 -0.69 8.12
C GLN A 50 32.30 0.45 8.06
N ALA A 51 32.21 1.34 7.08
CA ALA A 51 33.11 2.48 6.95
C ALA A 51 32.97 3.48 8.11
N VAL A 52 31.74 3.71 8.58
CA VAL A 52 31.43 4.56 9.74
C VAL A 52 31.97 3.93 11.02
N GLU A 53 31.75 2.64 11.24
CA GLU A 53 32.29 1.90 12.39
C GLU A 53 33.83 1.87 12.39
N ALA A 54 34.45 1.94 11.22
CA ALA A 54 35.89 2.07 11.06
C ALA A 54 36.41 3.52 11.20
N ASN A 55 35.56 4.49 11.55
CA ASN A 55 35.88 5.93 11.63
C ASN A 55 36.51 6.50 10.36
N SER A 56 36.18 5.95 9.19
CA SER A 56 36.72 6.43 7.91
C SER A 56 35.99 7.69 7.42
N LEU A 57 34.69 7.78 7.73
CA LEU A 57 33.82 8.91 7.42
C LEU A 57 32.51 8.77 8.22
N THR A 58 31.73 9.84 8.35
CA THR A 58 30.38 9.81 8.93
C THR A 58 29.33 9.38 7.88
N ALA A 59 28.14 9.01 8.34
CA ALA A 59 27.03 8.62 7.46
C ALA A 59 26.61 9.78 6.54
N GLU A 60 26.57 10.98 7.13
CA GLU A 60 26.21 12.24 6.48
C GLU A 60 27.25 12.64 5.42
N GLU A 61 28.55 12.54 5.75
CA GLU A 61 29.63 12.76 4.80
C GLU A 61 29.56 11.75 3.64
N HIS A 62 29.34 10.47 3.93
CA HIS A 62 29.16 9.47 2.87
C HIS A 62 28.01 9.85 1.95
N PHE A 63 26.87 10.20 2.55
CA PHE A 63 25.64 10.44 1.83
C PHE A 63 25.78 11.64 0.90
N LEU A 64 26.28 12.77 1.41
CA LEU A 64 26.47 13.99 0.63
C LEU A 64 27.47 13.80 -0.50
N LEU A 65 28.62 13.19 -0.21
CA LEU A 65 29.71 13.07 -1.19
C LEU A 65 29.47 11.96 -2.21
N TYR A 66 28.90 10.84 -1.79
CA TYR A 66 28.77 9.63 -2.62
C TYR A 66 27.32 9.18 -2.75
N GLY A 67 26.60 9.03 -1.63
CA GLY A 67 25.28 8.41 -1.60
C GLY A 67 24.25 9.02 -2.55
N ILE A 68 24.18 10.35 -2.60
CA ILE A 68 23.31 11.11 -3.53
C ILE A 68 23.59 10.70 -4.97
N TYR A 69 24.86 10.70 -5.38
CA TYR A 69 25.28 10.49 -6.78
C TYR A 69 25.36 9.00 -7.17
N GLU A 70 25.47 8.12 -6.18
CA GLU A 70 25.37 6.67 -6.34
C GLU A 70 23.92 6.17 -6.30
N ASN A 71 22.95 7.06 -6.08
CA ASN A 71 21.52 6.72 -5.97
C ASN A 71 21.27 5.66 -4.87
N ARG A 72 21.99 5.77 -3.74
CA ARG A 72 21.82 4.91 -2.56
C ARG A 72 20.50 5.23 -1.86
N GLU A 73 19.82 4.20 -1.37
CA GLU A 73 18.62 4.38 -0.53
C GLU A 73 18.99 5.15 0.74
N CYS A 74 18.25 6.22 1.06
CA CYS A 74 18.60 7.19 2.10
C CYS A 74 17.62 7.26 3.29
N SER A 75 16.40 6.77 3.09
CA SER A 75 15.39 6.57 4.12
C SER A 75 14.31 5.62 3.59
N ASN A 76 13.32 5.26 4.41
CA ASN A 76 12.12 4.60 3.89
C ASN A 76 10.95 5.59 3.66
N LEU A 77 11.16 6.88 3.94
CA LEU A 77 10.27 7.95 3.50
C LEU A 77 10.43 8.17 1.98
N PHE A 78 11.68 8.29 1.51
CA PHE A 78 12.05 8.44 0.10
C PHE A 78 12.89 7.24 -0.34
N SER A 79 12.26 6.32 -1.09
CA SER A 79 13.01 5.26 -1.76
C SER A 79 13.43 5.71 -3.16
N VAL A 80 14.74 5.64 -3.43
CA VAL A 80 15.30 5.96 -4.74
C VAL A 80 14.77 4.99 -5.79
N ARG A 81 14.77 3.69 -5.49
CA ARG A 81 14.25 2.67 -6.41
C ARG A 81 12.78 2.88 -6.73
N GLU A 82 11.96 3.21 -5.72
CA GLU A 82 10.54 3.45 -5.91
C GLU A 82 10.31 4.71 -6.75
N TYR A 83 11.04 5.79 -6.49
CA TYR A 83 10.96 7.03 -7.27
C TYR A 83 11.28 6.80 -8.75
N LEU A 84 12.38 6.08 -9.04
CA LEU A 84 12.77 5.78 -10.42
C LEU A 84 11.81 4.82 -11.12
N LYS A 85 11.21 3.88 -10.37
CA LYS A 85 10.17 2.98 -10.88
C LYS A 85 8.91 3.74 -11.29
N LEU A 86 8.48 4.70 -10.47
CA LEU A 86 7.31 5.52 -10.72
C LEU A 86 7.54 6.56 -11.83
N ASN A 87 8.79 6.93 -12.10
CA ASN A 87 9.18 7.97 -13.04
C ASN A 87 10.23 7.45 -14.03
N ALA A 88 9.79 6.64 -14.99
CA ALA A 88 10.67 5.95 -15.94
C ALA A 88 11.53 6.92 -16.79
N ASP A 89 11.06 8.14 -17.05
CA ASP A 89 11.82 9.18 -17.73
C ASP A 89 13.02 9.68 -16.87
N VAL A 90 12.84 9.79 -15.55
CA VAL A 90 13.93 10.10 -14.61
C VAL A 90 14.94 8.98 -14.60
N ASN A 91 14.49 7.71 -14.58
CA ASN A 91 15.40 6.58 -14.60
C ASN A 91 16.36 6.63 -15.79
N LEU A 92 15.83 6.92 -16.98
CA LEU A 92 16.67 7.10 -18.17
C LEU A 92 17.62 8.29 -18.03
N ALA A 93 17.17 9.40 -17.45
CA ALA A 93 18.01 10.59 -17.26
C ALA A 93 19.13 10.34 -16.22
N VAL A 94 18.84 9.62 -15.14
CA VAL A 94 19.83 9.19 -14.14
C VAL A 94 20.89 8.29 -14.78
N GLU A 95 20.47 7.29 -15.57
CA GLU A 95 21.37 6.35 -16.24
C GLU A 95 22.25 7.02 -17.32
N GLN A 96 21.72 8.01 -18.04
CA GLN A 96 22.39 8.58 -19.23
C GLN A 96 23.08 9.92 -18.97
N GLN A 97 22.60 10.72 -18.02
CA GLN A 97 23.04 12.10 -17.82
C GLN A 97 23.73 12.31 -16.47
N GLY A 98 23.82 11.27 -15.63
CA GLY A 98 24.49 11.34 -14.32
C GLY A 98 23.78 12.26 -13.33
N LEU A 99 22.46 12.41 -13.47
CA LEU A 99 21.61 13.08 -12.50
C LEU A 99 21.39 12.17 -11.29
N SER A 100 21.27 12.75 -10.10
CA SER A 100 20.81 12.02 -8.91
C SER A 100 19.28 12.02 -8.85
N ALA A 101 18.69 10.90 -8.46
CA ALA A 101 17.26 10.78 -8.23
C ALA A 101 16.75 11.76 -7.17
N ILE A 102 17.51 11.97 -6.08
CA ILE A 102 17.09 12.88 -5.01
C ILE A 102 17.22 14.34 -5.43
N GLU A 103 18.25 14.68 -6.22
CA GLU A 103 18.38 16.02 -6.79
C GLU A 103 17.22 16.28 -7.75
N GLN A 104 16.91 15.33 -8.62
CA GLN A 104 15.80 15.49 -9.56
C GLN A 104 14.46 15.61 -8.82
N PHE A 105 14.24 14.85 -7.75
CA PHE A 105 13.05 14.99 -6.91
C PHE A 105 12.96 16.37 -6.26
N ILE A 106 14.03 16.83 -5.59
CA ILE A 106 14.05 18.11 -4.86
C ILE A 106 13.94 19.30 -5.82
N ASP A 107 14.70 19.29 -6.91
CA ASP A 107 14.83 20.45 -7.80
C ASP A 107 13.66 20.54 -8.80
N VAL A 108 13.06 19.42 -9.18
CA VAL A 108 12.05 19.36 -10.27
C VAL A 108 10.82 18.56 -9.89
N GLY A 109 11.00 17.34 -9.39
CA GLY A 109 9.93 16.35 -9.23
C GLY A 109 8.77 16.80 -8.34
N GLN A 110 9.06 17.53 -7.26
CA GLN A 110 8.03 18.12 -6.40
C GLN A 110 7.14 19.10 -7.17
N SER A 111 7.73 20.01 -7.95
CA SER A 111 7.00 21.02 -8.73
C SER A 111 6.16 20.41 -9.86
N GLU A 112 6.58 19.26 -10.38
CA GLU A 112 5.86 18.50 -11.39
C GLU A 112 4.82 17.53 -10.80
N ASN A 113 4.61 17.54 -9.47
CA ASN A 113 3.69 16.65 -8.77
C ASN A 113 3.97 15.15 -9.03
N ARG A 114 5.25 14.78 -9.18
CA ARG A 114 5.66 13.40 -9.45
C ARG A 114 5.42 12.51 -8.23
N SER A 115 4.79 11.36 -8.46
CA SER A 115 4.65 10.32 -7.43
C SER A 115 6.02 9.81 -7.02
N TRP A 116 6.23 9.63 -5.72
CA TRP A 116 7.52 9.27 -5.15
C TRP A 116 7.49 8.14 -4.14
N ASN A 117 6.31 7.88 -3.58
CA ASN A 117 5.99 6.61 -2.96
C ASN A 117 4.50 6.31 -3.18
N TYR A 118 4.09 5.06 -2.96
CA TYR A 118 2.68 4.64 -3.09
C TYR A 118 1.77 5.11 -1.95
N ILE A 119 2.34 5.47 -0.80
CA ILE A 119 1.61 5.77 0.43
C ILE A 119 1.05 7.21 0.44
N PHE A 120 1.81 8.17 -0.09
CA PHE A 120 1.43 9.56 -0.20
C PHE A 120 0.75 9.82 -1.55
N ASN A 121 -0.56 10.06 -1.50
CA ASN A 121 -1.33 10.46 -2.68
C ASN A 121 -1.68 11.96 -2.60
N ILE A 122 -1.30 12.71 -3.63
CA ILE A 122 -1.53 14.16 -3.72
C ILE A 122 -3.02 14.51 -3.59
N GLN A 123 -3.88 13.77 -4.30
CA GLN A 123 -5.32 14.07 -4.32
C GLN A 123 -5.95 13.81 -2.95
N ASP A 124 -5.54 12.72 -2.29
CA ASP A 124 -6.01 12.40 -0.94
C ASP A 124 -5.50 13.46 0.06
N TYR A 125 -4.22 13.84 0.00
CA TYR A 125 -3.66 14.88 0.88
C TYR A 125 -4.40 16.22 0.76
N LEU A 126 -4.71 16.65 -0.46
CA LEU A 126 -5.43 17.91 -0.69
C LEU A 126 -6.91 17.84 -0.27
N LYS A 127 -7.55 16.67 -0.36
CA LYS A 127 -8.93 16.47 0.15
C LYS A 127 -8.97 16.48 1.67
N LEU A 128 -8.00 15.83 2.31
CA LEU A 128 -7.89 15.74 3.76
C LEU A 128 -7.46 17.08 4.38
N ASN A 129 -6.81 17.96 3.61
CA ASN A 129 -6.34 19.27 4.07
C ASN A 129 -6.84 20.41 3.16
N PRO A 130 -8.10 20.86 3.33
CA PRO A 130 -8.70 21.88 2.47
C PRO A 130 -7.95 23.23 2.47
N ASP A 131 -7.29 23.58 3.57
CA ASP A 131 -6.44 24.77 3.69
C ASP A 131 -5.21 24.67 2.78
N VAL A 132 -4.58 23.50 2.72
CA VAL A 132 -3.44 23.24 1.83
C VAL A 132 -3.89 23.28 0.37
N ASN A 133 -5.04 22.69 0.05
CA ASN A 133 -5.60 22.80 -1.30
C ASN A 133 -5.80 24.25 -1.72
N GLN A 134 -6.32 25.11 -0.84
CA GLN A 134 -6.46 26.54 -1.13
C GLN A 134 -5.10 27.21 -1.41
N ALA A 135 -4.07 26.90 -0.62
CA ALA A 135 -2.71 27.43 -0.83
C ALA A 135 -2.11 26.97 -2.18
N VAL A 136 -2.35 25.71 -2.56
CA VAL A 136 -1.93 25.16 -3.86
C VAL A 136 -2.66 25.86 -5.02
N GLN A 137 -3.98 26.05 -4.91
CA GLN A 137 -4.74 26.78 -5.94
C GLN A 137 -4.32 28.26 -6.06
N ALA A 138 -3.84 28.85 -4.96
CA ALA A 138 -3.29 30.20 -4.94
C ALA A 138 -1.84 30.27 -5.47
N GLY A 139 -1.21 29.14 -5.81
CA GLY A 139 0.17 29.09 -6.29
C GLY A 139 1.22 29.40 -5.22
N LEU A 140 0.86 29.29 -3.93
CA LEU A 140 1.75 29.58 -2.81
C LEU A 140 2.67 28.40 -2.46
N THR A 141 2.27 27.18 -2.82
CA THR A 141 3.00 25.94 -2.57
C THR A 141 2.50 24.84 -3.50
N ASN A 142 3.11 23.67 -3.46
CA ASN A 142 2.55 22.43 -4.01
C ASN A 142 2.33 21.39 -2.90
N ALA A 143 1.56 20.33 -3.19
CA ALA A 143 1.17 19.35 -2.18
C ALA A 143 2.36 18.61 -1.55
N ILE A 144 3.36 18.23 -2.36
CA ILE A 144 4.53 17.49 -1.88
C ILE A 144 5.42 18.41 -1.04
N GLU A 145 5.68 19.63 -1.52
CA GLU A 145 6.45 20.64 -0.79
C GLU A 145 5.80 20.96 0.55
N HIS A 146 4.49 21.23 0.58
CA HIS A 146 3.79 21.47 1.83
C HIS A 146 3.89 20.26 2.77
N PHE A 147 3.73 19.04 2.26
CA PHE A 147 3.82 17.85 3.09
C PHE A 147 5.20 17.68 3.73
N LEU A 148 6.27 17.85 2.95
CA LEU A 148 7.65 17.71 3.43
C LEU A 148 8.07 18.85 4.35
N GLU A 149 7.69 20.09 4.05
CA GLU A 149 8.10 21.27 4.83
C GLU A 149 7.27 21.46 6.10
N PHE A 150 5.99 21.13 6.07
CA PHE A 150 5.05 21.38 7.18
C PHE A 150 4.25 20.14 7.58
N GLY A 151 3.69 19.41 6.61
CA GLY A 151 2.70 18.37 6.86
C GLY A 151 3.17 17.25 7.79
N ILE A 152 4.42 16.81 7.66
CA ILE A 152 5.02 15.80 8.54
C ILE A 152 5.11 16.31 9.98
N ASP A 153 5.59 17.54 10.19
CA ASP A 153 5.82 18.11 11.52
C ASP A 153 4.51 18.54 12.19
N GLU A 154 3.55 19.03 11.39
CA GLU A 154 2.17 19.31 11.80
C GLU A 154 1.32 18.05 11.97
N LYS A 155 1.87 16.88 11.65
CA LYS A 155 1.20 15.57 11.75
C LYS A 155 -0.12 15.51 10.96
N ARG A 156 -0.15 16.16 9.78
CA ARG A 156 -1.33 16.22 8.90
C ARG A 156 -1.72 14.84 8.38
N GLU A 157 -3.01 14.63 8.15
CA GLU A 157 -3.50 13.43 7.47
C GLU A 157 -3.06 13.44 6.00
N PHE A 158 -2.47 12.35 5.52
CA PHE A 158 -1.92 12.26 4.15
C PHE A 158 -2.36 11.03 3.36
N SER A 159 -3.10 10.12 4.00
CA SER A 159 -3.56 8.90 3.39
C SER A 159 -4.82 8.41 4.11
N TYR A 160 -5.75 7.82 3.37
CA TYR A 160 -6.88 7.12 3.99
C TYR A 160 -6.50 5.78 4.61
N VAL A 161 -5.34 5.23 4.22
CA VAL A 161 -4.82 3.95 4.75
C VAL A 161 -4.15 4.17 6.10
N PHE A 162 -3.41 5.27 6.29
CA PHE A 162 -2.79 5.61 7.56
C PHE A 162 -3.63 6.61 8.35
N LYS A 163 -4.08 6.24 9.55
CA LYS A 163 -4.74 7.16 10.48
C LYS A 163 -3.89 7.33 11.72
N LEU A 164 -3.37 8.55 11.94
CA LEU A 164 -2.45 8.83 13.03
C LEU A 164 -3.03 8.47 14.40
N GLU A 165 -4.27 8.89 14.68
CA GLU A 165 -4.93 8.58 15.96
C GLU A 165 -5.04 7.06 16.20
N ASP A 166 -5.36 6.30 15.16
CA ASP A 166 -5.40 4.84 15.24
C ASP A 166 -4.02 4.25 15.41
N TYR A 167 -3.02 4.73 14.67
CA TYR A 167 -1.64 4.29 14.77
C TYR A 167 -1.10 4.47 16.19
N LEU A 168 -1.31 5.63 16.82
CA LEU A 168 -0.91 5.87 18.21
C LEU A 168 -1.71 5.00 19.20
N THR A 169 -3.01 4.80 18.97
CA THR A 169 -3.83 3.93 19.83
C THR A 169 -3.38 2.47 19.77
N LEU A 170 -3.04 1.99 18.57
CA LEU A 170 -2.68 0.59 18.31
C LEU A 170 -1.22 0.28 18.67
N ASN A 171 -0.38 1.32 18.84
CA ASN A 171 1.04 1.21 19.15
C ASN A 171 1.39 2.10 20.36
N PRO A 172 1.07 1.66 21.59
CA PRO A 172 1.24 2.49 22.79
C PRO A 172 2.68 2.94 23.04
N ASP A 173 3.66 2.15 22.63
CA ASP A 173 5.08 2.48 22.72
C ASP A 173 5.49 3.67 21.82
N VAL A 174 4.87 3.80 20.65
CA VAL A 174 5.05 4.94 19.75
C VAL A 174 4.36 6.17 20.33
N ALA A 175 3.17 6.00 20.91
CA ALA A 175 2.44 7.09 21.55
C ALA A 175 3.21 7.70 22.74
N VAL A 176 3.88 6.86 23.55
CA VAL A 176 4.73 7.34 24.65
C VAL A 176 5.90 8.16 24.10
N GLN A 177 6.61 7.64 23.10
CA GLN A 177 7.76 8.36 22.51
C GLN A 177 7.35 9.68 21.83
N ASP A 178 6.18 9.73 21.19
CA ASP A 178 5.62 10.97 20.63
C ASP A 178 5.30 11.99 21.73
N GLN A 179 4.68 11.56 22.83
CA GLN A 179 4.37 12.42 23.98
C GLN A 179 5.63 12.97 24.67
N GLU A 180 6.71 12.19 24.68
CA GLU A 180 8.02 12.60 25.21
C GLU A 180 8.81 13.49 24.21
N GLY A 181 8.29 13.71 23.00
CA GLY A 181 8.95 14.49 21.96
C GLY A 181 10.20 13.84 21.39
N LEU A 182 10.35 12.52 21.56
CA LEU A 182 11.53 11.76 21.11
C LEU A 182 11.46 11.42 19.63
N ILE A 183 10.25 11.28 19.09
CA ILE A 183 10.02 10.92 17.69
C ILE A 183 8.93 11.78 17.06
N ASN A 184 8.93 11.85 15.74
CA ASN A 184 7.75 12.21 14.96
C ASN A 184 7.04 10.90 14.54
N PRO A 185 5.75 10.70 14.87
CA PRO A 185 5.05 9.45 14.61
C PRO A 185 4.77 9.20 13.12
N VAL A 186 4.69 10.26 12.30
CA VAL A 186 4.59 10.14 10.84
C VAL A 186 5.91 9.62 10.28
N LEU A 187 7.05 10.21 10.67
CA LEU A 187 8.37 9.71 10.26
C LEU A 187 8.63 8.29 10.77
N HIS A 188 8.26 7.99 12.03
CA HIS A 188 8.35 6.64 12.57
C HIS A 188 7.53 5.66 11.72
N PHE A 189 6.31 6.00 11.32
CA PHE A 189 5.51 5.13 10.46
C PHE A 189 6.21 4.82 9.13
N PHE A 190 6.72 5.85 8.44
CA PHE A 190 7.44 5.67 7.17
C PHE A 190 8.72 4.86 7.35
N ASN A 191 9.57 5.22 8.32
CA ASN A 191 10.90 4.63 8.46
C ASN A 191 10.90 3.25 9.13
N LEU A 192 9.95 2.98 10.02
CA LEU A 192 9.93 1.77 10.85
C LEU A 192 8.58 1.05 10.82
N GLY A 193 7.51 1.75 11.17
CA GLY A 193 6.22 1.14 11.50
C GLY A 193 5.63 0.26 10.39
N GLN A 194 5.66 0.73 9.15
CA GLN A 194 5.15 -0.03 8.01
C GLN A 194 5.93 -1.34 7.73
N PHE A 195 7.21 -1.41 8.14
CA PHE A 195 8.07 -2.59 7.97
C PHE A 195 8.09 -3.51 9.20
N GLU A 196 7.62 -3.03 10.35
CA GLU A 196 7.51 -3.82 11.60
C GLU A 196 6.18 -4.59 11.69
N GLY A 197 5.30 -4.48 10.69
CA GLY A 197 3.98 -5.09 10.70
C GLY A 197 3.01 -4.42 11.69
N ARG A 198 3.26 -3.16 12.05
CA ARG A 198 2.39 -2.38 12.94
C ARG A 198 1.08 -2.03 12.24
N GLU A 199 -0.02 -2.14 12.99
CA GLU A 199 -1.33 -1.68 12.52
C GLU A 199 -1.39 -0.16 12.53
N CYS A 200 -1.98 0.45 11.50
CA CYS A 200 -2.09 1.91 11.35
C CYS A 200 -3.51 2.41 11.09
N ASN A 201 -4.49 1.50 11.12
CA ASN A 201 -5.89 1.82 10.87
C ASN A 201 -6.77 0.77 11.53
N LYS A 202 -7.77 1.19 12.30
CA LYS A 202 -8.68 0.23 12.97
C LYS A 202 -9.70 -0.37 12.02
N SER A 203 -10.16 0.41 11.04
CA SER A 203 -11.38 0.09 10.29
C SER A 203 -11.16 -0.19 8.81
N PHE A 204 -10.12 0.37 8.19
CA PHE A 204 -9.92 0.28 6.73
C PHE A 204 -9.01 -0.88 6.32
N PHE A 205 -7.72 -0.81 6.66
CA PHE A 205 -6.71 -1.80 6.28
C PHE A 205 -6.13 -2.47 7.53
N ASN A 206 -6.20 -3.80 7.61
CA ASN A 206 -5.67 -4.57 8.73
C ASN A 206 -4.42 -5.33 8.27
N VAL A 207 -3.24 -4.88 8.71
CA VAL A 207 -1.93 -5.38 8.29
C VAL A 207 -1.79 -6.88 8.57
N LYS A 208 -2.12 -7.32 9.78
CA LYS A 208 -2.02 -8.73 10.19
C LYS A 208 -2.92 -9.62 9.35
N TYR A 209 -4.18 -9.21 9.18
CA TYR A 209 -5.13 -9.94 8.36
C TYR A 209 -4.69 -9.99 6.89
N TYR A 210 -4.21 -8.87 6.34
CA TYR A 210 -3.72 -8.83 4.96
C TYR A 210 -2.57 -9.81 4.76
N LEU A 211 -1.61 -9.89 5.69
CA LEU A 211 -0.53 -10.87 5.61
C LEU A 211 -1.04 -12.31 5.76
N GLU A 212 -2.03 -12.57 6.62
CA GLU A 212 -2.63 -13.89 6.79
C GLU A 212 -3.37 -14.36 5.53
N ALA A 213 -4.16 -13.48 4.93
CA ALA A 213 -4.92 -13.75 3.70
C ALA A 213 -4.01 -13.88 2.46
N ASN A 214 -2.80 -13.32 2.51
CA ASN A 214 -1.85 -13.25 1.39
C ASN A 214 -0.49 -13.86 1.78
N PRO A 215 -0.41 -15.19 1.93
CA PRO A 215 0.81 -15.85 2.41
C PRO A 215 2.00 -15.74 1.44
N ASP A 216 1.75 -15.51 0.15
CA ASP A 216 2.75 -15.37 -0.91
C ASP A 216 3.71 -14.19 -0.69
N ILE A 217 3.25 -13.14 -0.02
CA ILE A 217 4.04 -11.92 0.20
C ILE A 217 4.79 -11.91 1.53
N LYS A 218 4.52 -12.86 2.44
CA LYS A 218 5.08 -12.87 3.79
C LYS A 218 6.59 -12.85 3.81
N GLN A 219 7.24 -13.60 2.91
CA GLN A 219 8.70 -13.65 2.84
C GLN A 219 9.30 -12.31 2.43
N ALA A 220 8.73 -11.64 1.42
CA ALA A 220 9.20 -10.34 0.96
C ALA A 220 9.02 -9.27 2.05
N VAL A 221 7.89 -9.31 2.76
CA VAL A 221 7.61 -8.39 3.88
C VAL A 221 8.57 -8.63 5.05
N GLN A 222 8.80 -9.89 5.44
CA GLN A 222 9.75 -10.24 6.51
C GLN A 222 11.19 -9.86 6.17
N ALA A 223 11.55 -9.93 4.89
CA ALA A 223 12.86 -9.49 4.39
C ALA A 223 12.98 -7.95 4.29
N GLY A 224 11.91 -7.20 4.61
CA GLY A 224 11.89 -5.74 4.49
C GLY A 224 11.96 -5.23 3.06
N GLN A 225 11.64 -6.07 2.06
CA GLN A 225 11.72 -5.69 0.64
C GLN A 225 10.52 -4.83 0.21
N ILE A 226 9.37 -5.02 0.86
CA ILE A 226 8.13 -4.26 0.64
C ILE A 226 7.32 -4.29 1.93
N SER A 227 6.60 -3.22 2.25
CA SER A 227 5.64 -3.25 3.36
C SER A 227 4.31 -3.87 2.90
N ALA A 228 3.52 -4.39 3.85
CA ALA A 228 2.17 -4.89 3.54
C ALA A 228 1.29 -3.80 2.91
N ILE A 229 1.46 -2.56 3.36
CA ILE A 229 0.72 -1.38 2.91
C ILE A 229 1.11 -1.01 1.49
N THR A 230 2.42 -0.93 1.20
CA THR A 230 2.92 -0.66 -0.15
C THR A 230 2.47 -1.76 -1.12
N HIS A 231 2.56 -3.03 -0.74
CA HIS A 231 2.06 -4.12 -1.59
C HIS A 231 0.55 -3.98 -1.85
N PHE A 232 -0.25 -3.62 -0.85
CA PHE A 232 -1.68 -3.42 -1.03
C PHE A 232 -1.98 -2.31 -2.04
N LEU A 233 -1.31 -1.18 -1.91
CA LEU A 233 -1.51 0.00 -2.78
C LEU A 233 -0.98 -0.24 -4.19
N GLU A 234 0.14 -0.93 -4.33
CA GLU A 234 0.78 -1.19 -5.61
C GLU A 234 0.10 -2.32 -6.39
N PHE A 235 -0.21 -3.44 -5.72
CA PHE A 235 -0.69 -4.65 -6.39
C PHE A 235 -2.08 -5.09 -5.87
N GLY A 236 -2.27 -5.05 -4.54
CA GLY A 236 -3.41 -5.69 -3.89
C GLY A 236 -4.77 -5.18 -4.33
N LEU A 237 -4.90 -3.88 -4.62
CA LEU A 237 -6.11 -3.29 -5.20
C LEU A 237 -6.42 -3.86 -6.59
N SER A 238 -5.42 -3.92 -7.47
CA SER A 238 -5.61 -4.42 -8.84
C SER A 238 -5.93 -5.92 -8.86
N GLU A 239 -5.38 -6.66 -7.89
CA GLU A 239 -5.55 -8.10 -7.71
C GLU A 239 -6.79 -8.46 -6.88
N ASN A 240 -7.57 -7.48 -6.41
CA ASN A 240 -8.76 -7.67 -5.56
C ASN A 240 -8.48 -8.48 -4.27
N ARG A 241 -7.29 -8.31 -3.68
CA ARG A 241 -6.88 -9.04 -2.47
C ARG A 241 -7.75 -8.66 -1.28
N GLN A 242 -8.04 -9.63 -0.41
CA GLN A 242 -8.71 -9.36 0.87
C GLN A 242 -7.77 -8.57 1.78
N PHE A 243 -8.27 -7.49 2.39
CA PHE A 243 -7.47 -6.54 3.19
C PHE A 243 -8.09 -6.15 4.52
N ASN A 244 -9.31 -6.61 4.77
CA ASN A 244 -10.05 -6.33 5.99
C ASN A 244 -10.96 -7.52 6.29
N GLN A 245 -10.81 -8.10 7.49
CA GLN A 245 -11.56 -9.29 7.89
C GLN A 245 -13.07 -9.07 7.99
N ASN A 246 -13.49 -7.83 8.19
CA ASN A 246 -14.89 -7.45 8.42
C ASN A 246 -15.60 -7.03 7.13
N ILE A 247 -14.91 -7.02 5.99
CA ILE A 247 -15.42 -6.48 4.73
C ILE A 247 -15.19 -7.47 3.60
N SER A 248 -16.23 -7.77 2.82
CA SER A 248 -16.10 -8.58 1.62
C SER A 248 -15.72 -7.72 0.42
N VAL A 249 -14.55 -7.98 -0.17
CA VAL A 249 -14.14 -7.33 -1.44
C VAL A 249 -15.20 -7.52 -2.52
N THR A 250 -15.83 -8.70 -2.60
CA THR A 250 -16.90 -8.98 -3.57
C THR A 250 -18.09 -8.03 -3.40
N GLN A 251 -18.46 -7.67 -2.18
CA GLN A 251 -19.54 -6.72 -1.93
C GLN A 251 -19.17 -5.31 -2.39
N ILE A 252 -17.92 -4.89 -2.20
CA ILE A 252 -17.42 -3.61 -2.73
C ILE A 252 -17.53 -3.59 -4.25
N LEU A 253 -16.98 -4.61 -4.92
CA LEU A 253 -17.00 -4.72 -6.38
C LEU A 253 -18.44 -4.71 -6.93
N GLN A 254 -19.36 -5.42 -6.29
CA GLN A 254 -20.78 -5.43 -6.66
C GLN A 254 -21.45 -4.07 -6.46
N GLN A 255 -21.21 -3.41 -5.33
CA GLN A 255 -21.79 -2.11 -5.02
C GLN A 255 -21.40 -1.05 -6.05
N PHE A 256 -20.12 -1.01 -6.42
CA PHE A 256 -19.60 -0.05 -7.40
C PHE A 256 -19.73 -0.54 -8.85
N LYS A 257 -20.18 -1.78 -9.08
CA LYS A 257 -20.33 -2.41 -10.40
C LYS A 257 -19.02 -2.41 -11.19
N VAL A 258 -17.91 -2.71 -10.51
CA VAL A 258 -16.56 -2.77 -11.09
C VAL A 258 -15.96 -4.16 -10.94
N SER A 259 -14.98 -4.49 -11.76
CA SER A 259 -14.27 -5.78 -11.70
C SER A 259 -12.94 -5.71 -10.94
N SER A 260 -12.46 -4.51 -10.60
CA SER A 260 -11.22 -4.30 -9.86
C SER A 260 -11.38 -3.18 -8.83
N LEU A 261 -10.71 -3.30 -7.68
CA LEU A 261 -10.66 -2.22 -6.69
C LEU A 261 -9.80 -1.05 -7.18
N SER A 262 -8.86 -1.27 -8.11
CA SER A 262 -7.95 -0.20 -8.58
C SER A 262 -8.64 0.88 -9.44
N VAL A 263 -9.88 0.64 -9.89
CA VAL A 263 -10.64 1.62 -10.70
C VAL A 263 -11.56 2.53 -9.88
N ILE A 264 -11.60 2.35 -8.56
CA ILE A 264 -12.32 3.21 -7.62
C ILE A 264 -11.33 3.84 -6.63
N SER A 265 -11.67 5.00 -6.07
CA SER A 265 -10.76 5.67 -5.14
C SER A 265 -10.74 5.00 -3.77
N ILE A 266 -9.61 5.13 -3.06
CA ILE A 266 -9.49 4.65 -1.67
C ILE A 266 -10.55 5.30 -0.77
N GLU A 267 -10.87 6.57 -1.00
CA GLU A 267 -11.95 7.29 -0.32
C GLU A 267 -13.31 6.58 -0.51
N GLN A 268 -13.66 6.17 -1.73
CA GLN A 268 -14.92 5.46 -2.00
C GLN A 268 -14.96 4.11 -1.28
N ILE A 269 -13.84 3.39 -1.26
CA ILE A 269 -13.70 2.13 -0.51
C ILE A 269 -13.90 2.41 0.99
N GLN A 270 -13.28 3.46 1.52
CA GLN A 270 -13.39 3.83 2.93
C GLN A 270 -14.84 4.18 3.31
N GLN A 271 -15.54 4.96 2.48
CA GLN A 271 -16.94 5.32 2.69
C GLN A 271 -17.84 4.08 2.72
N PHE A 272 -17.62 3.13 1.81
CA PHE A 272 -18.35 1.86 1.82
C PHE A 272 -18.14 1.08 3.13
N ILE A 273 -16.90 0.99 3.59
CA ILE A 273 -16.56 0.31 4.83
C ILE A 273 -17.24 0.99 6.02
N GLN A 274 -17.19 2.31 6.10
CA GLN A 274 -17.82 3.07 7.18
C GLN A 274 -19.33 2.83 7.24
N VAL A 275 -20.01 2.83 6.09
CA VAL A 275 -21.46 2.55 6.02
C VAL A 275 -21.75 1.09 6.42
N SER A 276 -20.92 0.15 5.96
CA SER A 276 -21.10 -1.28 6.24
C SER A 276 -20.94 -1.60 7.74
N LEU A 277 -19.98 -0.98 8.41
CA LEU A 277 -19.75 -1.17 9.84
C LEU A 277 -20.75 -0.44 10.74
N SER A 278 -21.42 0.61 10.21
CA SER A 278 -22.40 1.39 10.96
C SER A 278 -23.84 0.87 10.83
N ALA A 279 -24.09 -0.09 9.92
CA ALA A 279 -25.41 -0.65 9.71
C ALA A 279 -25.85 -1.47 10.94
N PRO A 280 -27.01 -1.19 11.55
CA PRO A 280 -27.53 -2.02 12.64
C PRO A 280 -27.71 -3.45 12.13
N ALA A 281 -27.33 -4.43 12.96
CA ALA A 281 -27.51 -5.84 12.65
C ALA A 281 -28.95 -6.08 12.16
N PRO A 282 -29.16 -6.84 11.06
CA PRO A 282 -30.50 -7.08 10.55
C PRO A 282 -31.35 -7.62 11.68
N THR A 283 -32.47 -6.94 11.97
CA THR A 283 -33.41 -7.40 12.98
C THR A 283 -33.84 -8.81 12.56
N PRO A 284 -33.74 -9.84 13.44
CA PRO A 284 -34.13 -11.18 13.08
C PRO A 284 -35.57 -11.12 12.58
N THR A 285 -35.80 -11.56 11.34
CA THR A 285 -37.13 -11.65 10.76
C THR A 285 -38.00 -12.44 11.74
N PRO A 286 -39.14 -11.90 12.22
CA PRO A 286 -40.03 -12.64 13.10
C PRO A 286 -40.34 -13.99 12.46
N ALA A 287 -40.19 -15.07 13.22
CA ALA A 287 -40.57 -16.40 12.77
C ALA A 287 -42.00 -16.36 12.21
N PRO A 288 -42.28 -17.01 11.07
CA PRO A 288 -43.62 -17.00 10.49
C PRO A 288 -44.62 -17.44 11.54
N THR A 289 -45.65 -16.62 11.76
CA THR A 289 -46.75 -16.95 12.68
C THR A 289 -47.32 -18.31 12.29
N PRO A 290 -47.36 -19.31 13.20
CA PRO A 290 -47.95 -20.60 12.89
C PRO A 290 -49.37 -20.41 12.37
N ALA A 291 -49.67 -21.02 11.22
CA ALA A 291 -51.03 -21.01 10.67
C ALA A 291 -52.02 -21.60 11.70
N PRO A 292 -53.23 -21.04 11.84
CA PRO A 292 -54.21 -21.55 12.79
C PRO A 292 -54.54 -23.02 12.48
N THR A 293 -54.36 -23.88 13.48
CA THR A 293 -54.71 -25.31 13.41
C THR A 293 -56.20 -25.46 13.08
N PRO A 294 -56.58 -26.19 12.01
CA PRO A 294 -57.99 -26.42 11.71
C PRO A 294 -58.64 -27.25 12.83
N THR A 295 -59.83 -26.82 13.26
CA THR A 295 -60.61 -27.45 14.32
C THR A 295 -61.02 -28.87 13.92
N PRO A 296 -60.95 -29.88 14.82
CA PRO A 296 -61.35 -31.25 14.48
C PRO A 296 -62.84 -31.32 14.20
N THR A 297 -63.22 -31.86 13.04
CA THR A 297 -64.60 -32.23 12.71
C THR A 297 -64.97 -33.51 13.46
N THR A 298 -66.05 -33.49 14.23
CA THR A 298 -66.59 -34.67 14.92
C THR A 298 -67.25 -35.62 13.91
N ALA A 299 -66.91 -36.91 13.99
CA ALA A 299 -67.56 -38.00 13.25
C ALA A 299 -68.47 -38.81 14.20
N PRO A 300 -69.55 -39.44 13.69
CA PRO A 300 -70.72 -39.80 14.50
C PRO A 300 -70.60 -41.16 15.22
N GLU A 301 -71.42 -41.30 16.26
CA GLU A 301 -71.57 -42.47 17.13
C GLU A 301 -72.02 -43.72 16.37
N GLY A 302 -71.37 -44.85 16.68
CA GLY A 302 -71.70 -46.20 16.20
C GLY A 302 -71.63 -47.23 17.33
N SER A 303 -72.78 -47.85 17.58
CA SER A 303 -73.17 -48.76 18.66
C SER A 303 -72.64 -50.21 18.54
N GLY A 304 -72.59 -50.92 19.68
CA GLY A 304 -72.64 -52.40 19.80
C GLY A 304 -71.39 -53.05 20.43
N SER A 305 -71.41 -53.51 21.70
CA SER A 305 -71.93 -54.84 22.16
C SER A 305 -70.95 -55.98 21.82
N ASN A 306 -70.53 -56.97 22.64
CA ASN A 306 -70.94 -57.62 23.90
C ASN A 306 -69.73 -58.51 24.33
N THR A 307 -69.27 -58.63 25.60
CA THR A 307 -69.59 -59.65 26.66
C THR A 307 -68.27 -60.22 27.27
N PRO A 308 -68.23 -60.96 28.43
CA PRO A 308 -68.79 -60.68 29.76
C PRO A 308 -67.84 -60.96 30.98
N GLN A 309 -68.10 -60.25 32.09
CA GLN A 309 -68.14 -60.64 33.53
C GLN A 309 -67.03 -61.51 34.18
N ILE A 310 -66.42 -61.02 35.28
CA ILE A 310 -66.41 -61.68 36.61
C ILE A 310 -66.42 -60.61 37.71
N ILE A 311 -67.33 -60.79 38.67
CA ILE A 311 -67.57 -59.99 39.87
C ILE A 311 -66.64 -60.48 40.99
N PHE A 312 -65.93 -59.58 41.66
CA PHE A 312 -65.46 -59.80 43.04
C PHE A 312 -65.93 -58.63 43.92
N ASN A 313 -66.65 -59.01 44.96
CA ASN A 313 -67.21 -58.18 46.00
C ASN A 313 -66.29 -58.30 47.21
N GLU A 314 -65.66 -57.23 47.69
CA GLU A 314 -65.50 -56.99 49.12
C GLU A 314 -64.94 -55.61 49.49
N SER A 315 -65.58 -55.09 50.53
CA SER A 315 -65.35 -53.87 51.31
C SER A 315 -63.95 -53.78 51.92
N ALA A 316 -63.30 -52.63 51.79
CA ALA A 316 -62.75 -51.82 52.89
C ALA A 316 -61.91 -50.66 52.33
N GLY A 317 -62.05 -49.49 52.94
CA GLY A 317 -61.53 -48.24 52.42
C GLY A 317 -60.01 -48.06 52.49
N SER A 318 -59.53 -47.07 51.73
CA SER A 318 -58.53 -46.09 52.17
C SER A 318 -58.30 -45.10 51.03
N THR A 319 -58.40 -43.81 51.32
CA THR A 319 -58.12 -42.71 50.39
C THR A 319 -56.63 -42.66 50.07
N ASN A 320 -56.26 -42.89 48.80
CA ASN A 320 -54.90 -42.62 48.33
C ASN A 320 -54.97 -41.85 47.01
N THR A 321 -54.74 -40.54 47.05
CA THR A 321 -54.63 -39.66 45.88
C THR A 321 -53.22 -39.77 45.30
N THR A 322 -53.06 -40.58 44.26
CA THR A 322 -51.84 -40.64 43.46
C THR A 322 -51.80 -39.48 42.45
N PRO A 323 -50.78 -38.59 42.45
CA PRO A 323 -50.67 -37.54 41.45
C PRO A 323 -50.28 -38.09 40.07
N THR A 324 -50.92 -37.56 39.03
CA THR A 324 -50.64 -37.87 37.62
C THR A 324 -49.25 -37.36 37.23
N PRO A 325 -48.38 -38.16 36.57
CA PRO A 325 -47.07 -37.69 36.14
C PRO A 325 -47.20 -36.65 35.00
N THR A 326 -46.49 -35.54 35.14
CA THR A 326 -46.33 -34.47 34.15
C THR A 326 -45.63 -35.01 32.88
N PRO A 327 -46.13 -34.74 31.66
CA PRO A 327 -45.48 -35.24 30.44
C PRO A 327 -44.08 -34.65 30.25
N THR A 328 -43.11 -35.51 29.96
CA THR A 328 -41.74 -35.16 29.63
C THR A 328 -41.69 -34.48 28.25
N PRO A 329 -41.02 -33.32 28.09
CA PRO A 329 -40.89 -32.68 26.78
C PRO A 329 -40.15 -33.58 25.79
N THR A 330 -40.73 -33.74 24.61
CA THR A 330 -40.16 -34.51 23.49
C THR A 330 -38.91 -33.79 22.96
N PRO A 331 -37.78 -34.48 22.74
CA PRO A 331 -36.56 -33.84 22.24
C PRO A 331 -36.78 -33.25 20.84
N THR A 332 -36.38 -31.99 20.67
CA THR A 332 -36.35 -31.28 19.39
C THR A 332 -35.43 -32.02 18.42
N PRO A 333 -35.86 -32.35 17.18
CA PRO A 333 -35.01 -33.04 16.23
C PRO A 333 -33.79 -32.17 15.87
N THR A 334 -32.60 -32.76 15.97
CA THR A 334 -31.34 -32.15 15.54
C THR A 334 -31.39 -31.91 14.03
N PRO A 335 -31.03 -30.72 13.52
CA PRO A 335 -31.05 -30.44 12.10
C PRO A 335 -30.12 -31.40 11.35
N THR A 336 -30.65 -32.00 10.28
CA THR A 336 -29.90 -32.85 9.36
C THR A 336 -28.79 -32.02 8.71
N PRO A 337 -27.52 -32.47 8.70
CA PRO A 337 -26.45 -31.72 8.06
C PRO A 337 -26.73 -31.55 6.57
N THR A 338 -26.64 -30.31 6.10
CA THR A 338 -26.78 -29.96 4.68
C THR A 338 -25.73 -30.73 3.86
N PRO A 339 -26.10 -31.36 2.74
CA PRO A 339 -25.16 -32.07 1.88
C PRO A 339 -24.00 -31.15 1.47
N ALA A 340 -22.77 -31.64 1.58
CA ALA A 340 -21.60 -30.93 1.11
C ALA A 340 -21.75 -30.62 -0.39
N PRO A 341 -21.40 -29.40 -0.85
CA PRO A 341 -21.46 -29.07 -2.26
C PRO A 341 -20.57 -30.04 -3.06
N GLN A 342 -21.15 -30.61 -4.12
CA GLN A 342 -20.44 -31.51 -5.03
C GLN A 342 -19.25 -30.76 -5.65
N PRO A 343 -18.06 -31.39 -5.79
CA PRO A 343 -16.90 -30.77 -6.40
C PRO A 343 -17.25 -30.22 -7.79
N THR A 344 -17.13 -28.91 -7.95
CA THR A 344 -17.29 -28.27 -9.26
C THR A 344 -16.02 -28.58 -10.05
N VAL A 345 -16.18 -29.25 -11.20
CA VAL A 345 -15.06 -29.50 -12.11
C VAL A 345 -14.51 -28.15 -12.55
N ALA A 346 -13.22 -27.92 -12.33
CA ALA A 346 -12.55 -26.67 -12.72
C ALA A 346 -12.76 -26.43 -14.22
N PRO A 347 -13.11 -25.20 -14.64
CA PRO A 347 -13.24 -24.89 -16.06
C PRO A 347 -11.91 -25.16 -16.77
N THR A 348 -11.99 -25.84 -17.91
CA THR A 348 -10.82 -26.08 -18.77
C THR A 348 -10.17 -24.75 -19.12
N PRO A 349 -8.85 -24.56 -18.87
CA PRO A 349 -8.16 -23.33 -19.23
C PRO A 349 -8.35 -23.01 -20.71
N ALA A 350 -8.64 -21.75 -21.02
CA ALA A 350 -8.67 -21.27 -22.39
C ALA A 350 -7.28 -21.52 -23.04
N PRO A 351 -7.22 -21.91 -24.32
CA PRO A 351 -5.95 -22.16 -25.00
C PRO A 351 -5.06 -20.92 -24.93
N THR A 352 -3.82 -21.12 -24.53
CA THR A 352 -2.80 -20.07 -24.46
C THR A 352 -2.68 -19.41 -25.84
N PRO A 353 -2.84 -18.07 -25.94
CA PRO A 353 -2.57 -17.37 -27.20
C PRO A 353 -1.14 -17.68 -27.66
N GLN A 354 -0.99 -18.12 -28.90
CA GLN A 354 0.32 -18.31 -29.51
C GLN A 354 1.09 -16.98 -29.47
N PRO A 355 2.38 -16.96 -29.11
CA PRO A 355 3.18 -15.74 -29.09
C PRO A 355 3.10 -15.03 -30.44
N THR A 356 2.54 -13.83 -30.45
CA THR A 356 2.64 -12.93 -31.60
C THR A 356 4.10 -12.54 -31.73
N ALA A 357 4.72 -12.83 -32.89
CA ALA A 357 6.09 -12.44 -33.16
C ALA A 357 6.24 -10.93 -32.94
N ALA A 358 7.30 -10.52 -32.22
CA ALA A 358 7.61 -9.13 -32.00
C ALA A 358 7.71 -8.39 -33.35
N PRO A 359 7.15 -7.18 -33.48
CA PRO A 359 7.26 -6.40 -34.70
C PRO A 359 8.74 -6.15 -35.01
N THR A 360 9.14 -6.41 -36.26
CA THR A 360 10.49 -6.13 -36.75
C THR A 360 10.80 -4.64 -36.56
N PRO A 361 11.91 -4.28 -35.91
CA PRO A 361 12.31 -2.87 -35.77
C PRO A 361 12.38 -2.18 -37.13
N ALA A 362 11.89 -0.94 -37.21
CA ALA A 362 12.04 -0.12 -38.39
C ALA A 362 13.53 0.07 -38.73
N PRO A 363 13.93 0.01 -40.01
CA PRO A 363 15.33 0.17 -40.40
C PRO A 363 15.87 1.53 -39.94
N THR A 364 17.06 1.51 -39.34
CA THR A 364 17.77 2.70 -38.88
C THR A 364 18.04 3.64 -40.09
N PRO A 365 17.71 4.94 -40.00
CA PRO A 365 18.04 5.87 -41.07
C PRO A 365 19.54 5.89 -41.32
N GLN A 366 19.94 5.75 -42.58
CA GLN A 366 21.34 5.82 -42.99
C GLN A 366 21.91 7.21 -42.67
N PRO A 367 23.12 7.33 -42.10
CA PRO A 367 23.72 8.61 -41.76
C PRO A 367 23.88 9.48 -43.02
N THR A 368 23.28 10.67 -42.97
CA THR A 368 23.44 11.70 -43.99
C THR A 368 24.87 12.23 -43.92
N VAL A 369 25.68 11.93 -44.94
CA VAL A 369 27.02 12.51 -45.09
C VAL A 369 26.89 14.02 -45.30
N THR A 370 27.43 14.81 -44.38
CA THR A 370 27.59 16.25 -44.55
C THR A 370 28.60 16.52 -45.67
N PRO A 371 28.29 17.37 -46.66
CA PRO A 371 29.21 17.67 -47.76
C PRO A 371 30.48 18.36 -47.22
N THR A 372 31.63 17.87 -47.66
CA THR A 372 32.95 18.46 -47.35
C THR A 372 33.02 19.91 -47.86
N PRO A 373 33.46 20.88 -47.05
CA PRO A 373 33.65 22.26 -47.50
C PRO A 373 34.61 22.36 -48.68
N ALA A 374 34.31 23.26 -49.62
CA ALA A 374 35.19 23.53 -50.77
C ALA A 374 36.56 24.07 -50.30
N PRO A 375 37.67 23.69 -50.96
CA PRO A 375 39.00 24.14 -50.58
C PRO A 375 39.15 25.66 -50.74
N THR A 376 39.75 26.29 -49.72
CA THR A 376 40.04 27.72 -49.67
C THR A 376 40.99 28.11 -50.82
N PRO A 377 40.69 29.15 -51.62
CA PRO A 377 41.59 29.58 -52.70
C PRO A 377 42.94 30.08 -52.14
N GLN A 378 44.03 29.62 -52.78
CA GLN A 378 45.39 29.95 -52.39
C GLN A 378 45.70 31.45 -52.64
N PRO A 379 46.43 32.14 -51.75
CA PRO A 379 46.78 33.55 -51.93
C PRO A 379 47.61 33.77 -53.20
N THR A 380 47.17 34.69 -54.05
CA THR A 380 47.92 35.14 -55.23
C THR A 380 49.02 36.11 -54.79
N VAL A 381 50.28 35.76 -55.02
CA VAL A 381 51.42 36.63 -54.69
C VAL A 381 51.52 37.73 -55.75
N ALA A 382 51.57 38.98 -55.34
CA ALA A 382 51.73 40.13 -56.24
C ALA A 382 53.13 40.11 -56.90
N PRO A 383 53.25 40.44 -58.20
CA PRO A 383 54.54 40.44 -58.88
C PRO A 383 55.47 41.56 -58.37
N THR A 384 56.74 41.20 -58.16
CA THR A 384 57.82 42.08 -57.73
C THR A 384 58.14 43.12 -58.81
N PRO A 385 58.27 44.43 -58.50
CA PRO A 385 58.73 45.43 -59.47
C PRO A 385 60.18 45.20 -59.86
N ALA A 386 60.50 45.40 -61.15
CA ALA A 386 61.86 45.29 -61.67
C ALA A 386 62.77 46.42 -61.14
N PRO A 387 64.05 46.15 -60.85
CA PRO A 387 64.97 47.14 -60.32
C PRO A 387 65.42 48.14 -61.41
N THR A 388 65.47 49.42 -61.06
CA THR A 388 66.18 50.49 -61.80
C THR A 388 67.63 50.60 -61.40
#